data_AF-A0A257PL74-F1
#
_entry.id   AF-A0A257PL74-F1
#
_cell.length_a   1.000
_cell.length_b   1.000
_cell.length_c   1.000
_cell.angle_alpha   90.00
_cell.angle_beta   90.00
_cell.angle_gamma   90.00
#
_symmetry.space_group_name_H-M   'P 1'
#
loop_
_entity.id
_entity.type
_entity.pdbx_description
1 polymer ?
#
loop_
_entity_poly.entity_id
_entity_poly.type
_entity_poly.pdbx_seq_one_letter_code
_entity_poly.pdbx_strand_id
1 'polypeptide(L)'
;MNPADGIEIQIIDRELRKIAAKLDLPTAPDRLDRGQIAKVAGLGNARSLAASLERGVKERHPKWLAFSSTIRKGSHLVPAARVARWLAIDEGTLPMPMPPAAPAADPAAELDRAWRGAKRAVRCKG
;
A
#
# COMPACT_ATOMS: atom_id res chain seq x y z
N MET A 1 4.71 -14.48 19.81
CA MET A 1 3.60 -13.72 19.19
C MET A 1 3.73 -12.29 19.68
N ASN A 2 3.96 -11.33 18.79
CA ASN A 2 4.18 -9.93 19.19
C ASN A 2 2.81 -9.34 19.58
N PRO A 3 2.65 -8.65 20.73
CA PRO A 3 1.35 -8.05 21.09
C PRO A 3 0.80 -7.10 20.03
N ALA A 4 1.67 -6.50 19.21
CA ALA A 4 1.30 -5.70 18.05
C ALA A 4 0.52 -6.48 16.97
N ASP A 5 0.85 -7.77 16.75
CA ASP A 5 0.16 -8.62 15.78
C ASP A 5 -1.30 -8.87 16.21
N GLY A 6 -1.54 -9.04 17.52
CA GLY A 6 -2.87 -9.26 18.06
C GLY A 6 -3.79 -8.04 17.98
N ILE A 7 -3.22 -6.83 18.00
CA ILE A 7 -3.97 -5.58 17.83
C ILE A 7 -4.31 -5.37 16.36
N GLU A 8 -3.37 -5.62 15.44
CA GLU A 8 -3.61 -5.50 14.00
C GLU A 8 -4.71 -6.47 13.53
N ILE A 9 -4.72 -7.71 14.02
CA ILE A 9 -5.78 -8.70 13.71
C ILE A 9 -7.15 -8.16 14.13
N GLN A 10 -7.30 -7.64 15.35
CA GLN A 10 -8.57 -7.12 15.84
C GLN A 10 -9.08 -5.91 15.03
N ILE A 11 -8.15 -5.04 14.60
CA ILE A 11 -8.49 -3.91 13.74
C ILE A 11 -8.98 -4.40 12.37
N ILE A 12 -8.28 -5.36 11.77
CA ILE A 12 -8.68 -5.95 10.50
C ILE A 12 -10.06 -6.62 10.60
N ASP A 13 -10.32 -7.38 11.67
CA ASP A 13 -11.62 -8.00 11.94
C ASP A 13 -12.76 -6.97 12.08
N ARG A 14 -12.47 -5.82 12.71
CA ARG A 14 -13.43 -4.71 12.79
C ARG A 14 -13.76 -4.17 11.40
N GLU A 15 -12.73 -3.94 10.57
CA GLU A 15 -12.91 -3.40 9.23
C GLU A 15 -13.58 -4.41 8.28
N LEU A 16 -13.33 -5.70 8.43
CA LEU A 16 -14.06 -6.74 7.70
C LEU A 16 -15.56 -6.71 8.03
N ARG A 17 -15.93 -6.56 9.30
CA ARG A 17 -17.35 -6.39 9.69
C ARG A 17 -17.99 -5.15 9.07
N LYS A 18 -17.25 -4.04 8.98
CA LYS A 18 -17.73 -2.83 8.28
C LYS A 18 -17.88 -3.04 6.78
N ILE A 19 -16.96 -3.77 6.14
CA ILE A 19 -17.07 -4.16 4.73
C ILE A 19 -18.36 -4.97 4.52
N ALA A 20 -18.61 -5.98 5.35
CA ALA A 20 -19.82 -6.79 5.28
C ALA A 20 -21.09 -5.92 5.37
N ALA A 21 -21.14 -5.02 6.37
CA ALA A 21 -22.26 -4.10 6.57
C ALA A 21 -22.46 -3.17 5.37
N LYS A 22 -21.40 -2.59 4.80
CA LYS A 22 -21.50 -1.72 3.61
C LYS A 22 -21.94 -2.47 2.35
N LEU A 23 -21.67 -3.76 2.27
CA LEU A 23 -22.08 -4.62 1.16
C LEU A 23 -23.46 -5.26 1.35
N ASP A 24 -24.08 -5.10 2.52
CA ASP A 24 -25.32 -5.76 2.92
C ASP A 24 -25.18 -7.30 2.92
N LEU A 25 -24.06 -7.78 3.46
CA LEU A 25 -23.73 -9.20 3.57
C LEU A 25 -23.61 -9.62 5.04
N PRO A 26 -23.97 -10.87 5.38
CA PRO A 26 -23.84 -11.38 6.75
C PRO A 26 -22.37 -11.45 7.20
N THR A 27 -21.45 -11.68 6.27
CA THR A 27 -20.00 -11.75 6.50
C THR A 27 -19.24 -11.11 5.34
N ALA A 28 -18.00 -10.69 5.60
CA ALA A 28 -17.15 -10.13 4.55
C ALA A 28 -16.78 -11.22 3.54
N PRO A 29 -16.88 -10.97 2.23
CA PRO A 29 -16.42 -11.93 1.24
C PRO A 29 -14.90 -12.06 1.28
N ASP A 30 -14.33 -13.20 0.89
CA ASP A 30 -12.87 -13.38 0.86
C ASP A 30 -12.18 -12.41 -0.11
N ARG A 31 -12.88 -12.06 -1.18
CA ARG A 31 -12.39 -11.21 -2.25
C ARG A 31 -13.44 -10.20 -2.69
N LEU A 32 -12.97 -9.02 -3.06
CA LEU A 32 -13.78 -7.90 -3.50
C LEU A 32 -13.42 -7.51 -4.94
N ASP A 33 -14.43 -7.27 -5.76
CA ASP A 33 -14.27 -6.63 -7.06
C ASP A 33 -14.15 -5.09 -6.93
N ARG A 34 -13.76 -4.40 -8.00
CA ARG A 34 -13.56 -2.94 -7.99
C ARG A 34 -14.84 -2.14 -7.69
N GLY A 35 -16.01 -2.65 -8.05
CA GLY A 35 -17.29 -2.02 -7.76
C GLY A 35 -17.64 -2.14 -6.28
N GLN A 36 -17.43 -3.32 -5.69
CA GLN A 36 -17.56 -3.52 -4.25
C GLN A 36 -16.55 -2.67 -3.47
N ILE A 37 -15.30 -2.58 -3.94
CA ILE A 37 -14.28 -1.71 -3.32
C ILE A 37 -14.69 -0.24 -3.39
N ALA A 38 -15.25 0.21 -4.52
CA ALA A 38 -15.77 1.56 -4.66
C ALA A 38 -16.90 1.82 -3.65
N LYS A 39 -17.86 0.89 -3.52
CA LYS A 39 -18.97 0.99 -2.56
C LYS A 39 -18.45 1.08 -1.12
N VAL A 40 -17.53 0.23 -0.70
CA VAL A 40 -16.98 0.30 0.67
C VAL A 40 -16.17 1.57 0.93
N ALA A 41 -15.55 2.12 -0.11
CA ALA A 41 -14.83 3.40 -0.08
C ALA A 41 -15.75 4.64 -0.14
N GLY A 42 -17.08 4.46 -0.24
CA GLY A 42 -18.03 5.57 -0.39
C GLY A 42 -18.00 6.24 -1.76
N LEU A 43 -17.48 5.55 -2.79
CA LEU A 43 -17.42 6.03 -4.16
C LEU A 43 -18.59 5.45 -4.96
N GLY A 44 -19.12 6.26 -5.89
CA GLY A 44 -20.30 5.88 -6.66
C GLY A 44 -20.11 4.65 -7.55
N ASN A 45 -18.91 4.41 -8.09
CA ASN A 45 -18.63 3.25 -8.95
C ASN A 45 -17.12 2.99 -9.11
N ALA A 46 -16.79 1.87 -9.76
CA ALA A 46 -15.42 1.47 -10.06
C ALA A 46 -14.63 2.48 -10.92
N ARG A 47 -15.30 3.29 -11.75
CA ARG A 47 -14.66 4.34 -12.55
C ARG A 47 -14.24 5.52 -11.67
N SER A 48 -15.07 5.93 -10.72
CA SER A 48 -14.72 6.93 -9.71
C SER A 48 -13.55 6.46 -8.86
N LEU A 49 -13.52 5.17 -8.48
CA LEU A 49 -12.36 4.57 -7.80
C LEU A 49 -11.07 4.67 -8.63
N ALA A 50 -11.13 4.33 -9.92
CA ALA A 50 -9.97 4.45 -10.79
C ALA A 50 -9.49 5.90 -10.91
N ALA A 51 -10.40 6.86 -11.10
CA ALA A 51 -10.05 8.28 -11.19
C ALA A 51 -9.46 8.83 -9.88
N SER A 52 -10.03 8.48 -8.72
CA SER A 52 -9.50 8.85 -7.41
C SER A 52 -8.13 8.22 -7.16
N LEU A 53 -7.91 6.98 -7.58
CA LEU A 53 -6.62 6.31 -7.49
C LEU A 53 -5.57 7.00 -8.37
N GLU A 54 -5.87 7.28 -9.64
CA GLU A 54 -4.96 7.97 -10.56
C GLU A 54 -4.58 9.36 -10.03
N ARG A 55 -5.58 10.15 -9.64
CA ARG A 55 -5.38 11.48 -9.06
C ARG A 55 -4.57 11.40 -7.77
N GLY A 56 -4.95 10.50 -6.86
CA GLY A 56 -4.29 10.31 -5.59
C GLY A 56 -2.83 9.87 -5.73
N VAL A 57 -2.52 9.01 -6.70
CA VAL A 57 -1.12 8.64 -7.00
C VAL A 57 -0.35 9.82 -7.58
N LYS A 58 -0.95 10.58 -8.50
CA LYS A 58 -0.33 11.79 -9.09
C LYS A 58 -0.04 12.86 -8.03
N GLU A 59 -0.97 13.07 -7.11
CA GLU A 59 -0.86 14.04 -6.01
C GLU A 59 -0.08 13.48 -4.81
N ARG A 60 0.45 12.26 -4.91
CA ARG A 60 1.17 11.54 -3.84
C ARG A 60 0.38 11.44 -2.53
N HIS A 61 -0.94 11.34 -2.64
CA HIS A 61 -1.81 11.25 -1.49
C HIS A 61 -1.58 9.91 -0.77
N PRO A 62 -1.23 9.93 0.53
CA PRO A 62 -0.76 8.77 1.29
C PRO A 62 -1.73 7.56 1.24
N LYS A 63 -3.03 7.81 1.44
CA LYS A 63 -4.11 6.79 1.31
C LYS A 63 -4.07 6.02 -0.02
N TRP A 64 -3.94 6.74 -1.13
CA TRP A 64 -4.05 6.16 -2.47
C TRP A 64 -2.76 5.48 -2.90
N LEU A 65 -1.61 5.89 -2.34
CA LEU A 65 -0.35 5.15 -2.46
C LEU A 65 -0.37 3.82 -1.71
N ALA A 66 -0.95 3.78 -0.50
CA ALA A 66 -1.16 2.52 0.22
C ALA A 66 -2.15 1.60 -0.52
N PHE A 67 -3.18 2.17 -1.16
CA PHE A 67 -4.11 1.40 -1.97
C PHE A 67 -3.47 0.84 -3.25
N SER A 68 -2.63 1.62 -3.93
CA SER A 68 -1.98 1.20 -5.18
C SER A 68 -1.03 0.03 -4.96
N SER A 69 -0.35 -0.04 -3.79
CA SER A 69 0.48 -1.19 -3.42
C SER A 69 -0.36 -2.44 -3.10
N THR A 70 -1.63 -2.25 -2.73
CA THR A 70 -2.56 -3.31 -2.38
C THR A 70 -3.12 -4.03 -3.61
N ILE A 71 -3.37 -3.29 -4.69
CA ILE A 71 -3.87 -3.82 -5.97
C ILE A 71 -2.69 -4.29 -6.83
N ARG A 72 -2.53 -5.61 -7.00
CA ARG A 72 -1.61 -6.15 -8.01
C ARG A 72 -2.14 -5.83 -9.41
N LYS A 73 -1.26 -5.32 -10.29
CA LYS A 73 -1.59 -5.07 -11.70
C LYS A 73 -2.17 -6.35 -12.33
N GLY A 74 -3.38 -6.28 -12.86
CA GLY A 74 -4.07 -7.42 -13.51
C GLY A 74 -4.98 -8.28 -12.63
N SER A 75 -5.07 -8.05 -11.31
CA SER A 75 -6.07 -8.72 -10.48
C SER A 75 -7.42 -8.00 -10.54
N HIS A 76 -8.45 -8.72 -11.00
CA HIS A 76 -9.84 -8.25 -11.00
C HIS A 76 -10.47 -8.30 -9.60
N LEU A 77 -9.92 -9.15 -8.73
CA LEU A 77 -10.39 -9.40 -7.37
C LEU A 77 -9.27 -9.14 -6.36
N VAL A 78 -9.57 -8.43 -5.29
CA VAL A 78 -8.62 -8.07 -4.22
C VAL A 78 -9.05 -8.77 -2.92
N PRO A 79 -8.14 -9.39 -2.17
CA PRO A 79 -8.49 -9.97 -0.87
C PRO A 79 -9.15 -8.95 0.07
N ALA A 80 -10.26 -9.31 0.71
CA ALA A 80 -10.95 -8.38 1.59
C ALA A 80 -10.11 -7.95 2.79
N ALA A 81 -9.27 -8.85 3.33
CA ALA A 81 -8.31 -8.51 4.39
C ALA A 81 -7.33 -7.39 3.99
N ARG A 82 -6.95 -7.34 2.71
CA ARG A 82 -6.09 -6.29 2.16
C ARG A 82 -6.83 -4.95 2.05
N VAL A 83 -8.10 -4.99 1.64
CA VAL A 83 -8.97 -3.81 1.59
C VAL A 83 -9.30 -3.31 3.00
N ALA A 84 -9.54 -4.21 3.94
CA ALA A 84 -9.75 -3.92 5.36
C ALA A 84 -8.53 -3.24 5.98
N ARG A 85 -7.33 -3.73 5.69
CA ARG A 85 -6.08 -3.08 6.11
C ARG A 85 -5.94 -1.67 5.54
N TRP A 86 -6.28 -1.49 4.26
CA TRP A 86 -6.28 -0.17 3.64
C TRP A 86 -7.29 0.79 4.28
N LEU A 87 -8.51 0.34 4.58
CA LEU A 87 -9.52 1.12 5.29
C LEU A 87 -9.06 1.48 6.71
N ALA A 88 -8.43 0.55 7.43
CA ALA A 88 -7.87 0.82 8.74
C ALA A 88 -6.76 1.90 8.70
N ILE A 89 -5.96 1.95 7.64
CA ILE A 89 -4.96 3.01 7.41
C ILE A 89 -5.66 4.34 7.10
N ASP A 90 -6.71 4.31 6.29
CA ASP A 90 -7.51 5.49 5.94
C ASP A 90 -8.18 6.12 7.17
N GLU A 91 -8.70 5.29 8.08
CA GLU A 91 -9.28 5.73 9.35
C GLU A 91 -8.22 6.11 10.41
N GLY A 92 -6.92 6.00 10.10
CA GLY A 92 -5.84 6.28 11.05
C GLY A 92 -5.74 5.28 12.20
N THR A 93 -6.41 4.12 12.10
CA THR A 93 -6.35 3.06 13.12
C THR A 93 -5.10 2.19 12.96
N LEU A 94 -4.60 2.05 11.72
CA LEU A 94 -3.29 1.47 11.44
C LEU A 94 -2.33 2.53 10.92
N PRO A 95 -1.03 2.45 11.27
CA PRO A 95 -0.03 3.33 10.70
C PRO A 95 0.10 3.05 9.20
N MET A 96 0.38 4.11 8.44
CA MET A 96 0.76 3.95 7.04
C MET A 96 2.01 3.08 6.97
N PRO A 97 2.06 2.03 6.11
CA PRO A 97 3.30 1.35 5.85
C PRO A 97 4.27 2.38 5.27
N MET A 98 5.26 2.79 6.06
CA MET A 98 6.34 3.61 5.53
C MET A 98 6.98 2.79 4.40
N PRO A 99 7.27 3.39 3.23
CA PRO A 99 8.14 2.72 2.27
C PRO A 99 9.37 2.26 3.05
N PRO A 100 9.87 1.03 2.82
CA PRO A 100 11.06 0.58 3.50
C PRO A 100 12.09 1.70 3.37
N ALA A 101 12.59 2.18 4.51
CA ALA A 101 13.66 3.17 4.51
C ALA A 101 14.67 2.68 3.49
N ALA A 102 14.97 3.51 2.48
CA ALA A 102 15.96 3.16 1.48
C ALA A 102 17.14 2.54 2.23
N PRO A 103 17.58 1.32 1.86
CA PRO A 103 18.61 0.62 2.61
C PRO A 103 19.71 1.64 2.85
N ALA A 104 20.00 1.91 4.14
CA ALA A 104 21.00 2.89 4.54
C ALA A 104 22.21 2.64 3.64
N ALA A 105 22.57 3.63 2.83
CA ALA A 105 23.63 3.48 1.84
C ALA A 105 24.82 2.88 2.58
N ASP A 106 25.13 1.63 2.24
CA ASP A 106 26.20 0.90 2.91
C ASP A 106 27.47 1.74 2.70
N PRO A 107 28.10 2.26 3.75
CA PRO A 107 29.25 3.16 3.59
C PRO A 107 30.38 2.49 2.80
N ALA A 108 30.42 1.16 2.76
CA ALA A 108 31.31 0.38 1.90
C ALA A 108 31.01 0.56 0.40
N ALA A 109 29.75 0.70 0.01
CA ALA A 109 29.34 0.91 -1.39
C ALA A 109 29.65 2.32 -1.89
N GLU A 110 29.59 3.34 -1.03
CA GLU A 110 30.04 4.70 -1.36
C GLU A 110 31.56 4.79 -1.50
N LEU A 111 32.31 4.14 -0.60
CA LEU A 111 33.77 4.09 -0.68
C LEU A 111 34.21 3.43 -1.99
N ASP A 112 33.62 2.28 -2.32
CA ASP A 112 33.96 1.52 -3.51
C ASP A 112 33.63 2.28 -4.82
N ARG A 113 32.55 3.08 -4.83
CA ARG A 113 32.23 4.00 -5.93
C ARG A 113 33.24 5.14 -6.07
N ALA A 114 33.71 5.71 -4.95
CA ALA A 114 34.74 6.74 -4.94
C ALA A 114 36.09 6.19 -5.45
N TRP A 115 36.47 4.97 -5.06
CA TRP A 115 37.68 4.31 -5.54
C TRP A 115 37.63 3.98 -7.04
N ARG A 116 36.47 3.57 -7.58
CA ARG A 116 36.29 3.35 -9.03
C ARG A 116 36.34 4.66 -9.83
N GLY A 117 35.82 5.76 -9.28
CA GLY A 117 35.93 7.10 -9.88
C GLY A 117 37.38 7.58 -9.98
N ALA A 118 38.16 7.39 -8.92
CA ALA A 118 39.57 7.75 -8.88
C ALA A 118 40.42 6.93 -9.87
N LYS A 119 40.18 5.63 -10.02
CA LYS A 119 40.88 4.79 -11.02
C LYS A 119 40.62 5.20 -12.47
N ARG A 120 39.44 5.74 -12.79
CA ARG A 120 39.13 6.22 -14.16
C ARG A 120 39.86 7.52 -14.50
N ALA A 121 40.06 8.41 -13.53
CA ALA A 121 40.76 9.68 -13.75
C ALA A 121 42.27 9.49 -14.05
N VAL A 122 42.89 8.45 -13.49
CA VAL A 122 44.32 8.15 -13.70
C VAL A 122 44.60 7.55 -15.08
N ARG A 123 43.60 6.94 -15.75
CA ARG A 123 43.78 6.29 -17.07
C ARG A 123 43.64 7.25 -18.27
N CYS A 124 43.13 8.47 -18.07
CA CYS A 124 42.94 9.45 -19.15
C CYS A 124 44.07 10.48 -19.26
N LYS A 125 45.18 10.28 -18.52
CA LYS A 125 46.37 11.12 -18.57
C LYS A 125 47.61 10.25 -18.80
N GLY A 126 47.65 9.63 -19.98
CA GLY A 126 48.76 8.85 -20.50
C GLY A 126 48.72 8.91 -22.01
#